data_AF-I3RFL6-F1
#
_entry.id   AF-I3RFL6-F1
#
_cell.length_a   1.000
_cell.length_b   1.000
_cell.length_c   1.000
_cell.angle_alpha   90.00
_cell.angle_beta   90.00
_cell.angle_gamma   90.00
#
_symmetry.space_group_name_H-M   'P 1'
#
loop_
_entity.id
_entity.type
_entity.pdbx_description
1 polymer ?
#
loop_
_entity_poly.entity_id
_entity_poly.type
_entity_poly.pdbx_seq_one_letter_code
_entity_poly.pdbx_strand_id
1 'polypeptide(L)'
;MKLKRQKPKEKFSYDPQKVLKKLEELANRILEDVKAGKNPYFDVPTRGLNNVYFDEEARLIRMGDKLSKRYFLNVAHARKFMQTLILMAYVKRLVSEGKHASLREAYYANKHTIPGTRENTFEDQSESDPIIEDLERMLGVLREEMHITADRRGYIYGDIVIKDGEDEFNASKLGTGGWAVPGTVEHIQFPEINVDYVLVVETAAMADRLIEEKYPKKERALIVATQGQASRGVRRLIHRLHYEEGLPIIVFTDGDPYGWYIYSTIKQGSINLAYLSEKLATPDAKFVGMTMDDIKEYGLENVTEKLKGIPPDKKGGPTGDYKRIIEELNYPWFQNKEWQRQLKLALKWGVRIEQQALANKSLEFVAKEYLPEKIREGKLLP
;
A
#
# COMPACT_ATOMS: atom_id res chain seq x y z
N MET A 1 3.53 27.26 -8.06
CA MET A 1 2.76 26.36 -8.96
C MET A 1 1.39 26.12 -8.31
N LYS A 2 0.26 26.49 -8.93
CA LYS A 2 -1.05 26.08 -8.37
C LYS A 2 -1.20 24.59 -8.64
N LEU A 3 -1.23 23.76 -7.60
CA LEU A 3 -1.62 22.35 -7.70
C LEU A 3 -3.02 22.32 -8.30
N LYS A 4 -3.15 21.89 -9.56
CA LYS A 4 -4.44 21.81 -10.23
C LYS A 4 -4.98 20.39 -10.04
N ARG A 5 -6.25 20.28 -9.65
CA ARG A 5 -6.97 19.02 -9.69
C ARG A 5 -6.96 18.48 -11.13
N GLN A 6 -6.61 17.21 -11.27
CA GLN A 6 -6.72 16.50 -12.54
C GLN A 6 -8.20 16.18 -12.81
N LYS A 7 -8.53 15.84 -14.06
CA LYS A 7 -9.86 15.29 -14.33
C LYS A 7 -9.94 13.87 -13.74
N PRO A 8 -11.07 13.49 -13.13
CA PRO A 8 -11.34 12.11 -12.78
C PRO A 8 -11.07 11.18 -13.96
N LYS A 9 -10.26 10.16 -13.73
CA LYS A 9 -9.86 9.17 -14.74
C LYS A 9 -10.66 7.87 -14.60
N GLU A 10 -11.11 7.53 -13.39
CA GLU A 10 -11.81 6.28 -13.10
C GLU A 10 -12.95 6.48 -12.11
N LYS A 11 -13.97 5.62 -12.18
CA LYS A 11 -14.96 5.44 -11.11
C LYS A 11 -14.94 3.98 -10.73
N PHE A 12 -14.49 3.67 -9.51
CA PHE A 12 -14.53 2.31 -9.04
C PHE A 12 -15.93 1.98 -8.49
N SER A 13 -16.47 0.85 -8.91
CA SER A 13 -17.69 0.29 -8.33
C SER A 13 -17.41 -1.15 -7.93
N TYR A 14 -17.56 -1.44 -6.65
CA TYR A 14 -17.54 -2.81 -6.18
C TYR A 14 -18.79 -3.54 -6.68
N ASP A 15 -18.59 -4.70 -7.31
CA ASP A 15 -19.67 -5.58 -7.75
C ASP A 15 -19.47 -6.99 -7.16
N PRO A 16 -20.24 -7.35 -6.09
CA PRO A 16 -20.21 -8.69 -5.50
C PRO A 16 -20.48 -9.80 -6.52
N GLN A 17 -21.32 -9.56 -7.53
CA GLN A 17 -21.69 -10.59 -8.51
C GLN A 17 -20.50 -10.99 -9.37
N LYS A 18 -19.60 -10.04 -9.66
CA LYS A 18 -18.35 -10.32 -10.38
C LYS A 18 -17.47 -11.32 -9.62
N VAL A 19 -17.37 -11.18 -8.30
CA VAL A 19 -16.59 -12.10 -7.46
C VAL A 19 -17.23 -13.49 -7.44
N LEU A 20 -18.55 -13.55 -7.23
CA LEU A 20 -19.30 -14.80 -7.21
C LEU A 20 -19.19 -15.55 -8.55
N LYS A 21 -19.35 -14.84 -9.67
CA LYS A 21 -19.23 -15.42 -11.01
C LYS A 21 -17.85 -16.04 -11.25
N LYS A 22 -16.77 -15.32 -10.90
CA LYS A 22 -15.40 -15.85 -11.06
C LYS A 22 -15.13 -17.08 -10.18
N LEU A 23 -15.66 -17.10 -8.95
CA LEU A 23 -15.57 -18.27 -8.07
C LEU A 23 -16.31 -19.47 -8.67
N GLU A 24 -17.49 -19.25 -9.23
CA GLU A 24 -18.29 -20.29 -9.88
C GLU A 24 -17.64 -20.83 -11.15
N GLU A 25 -17.09 -19.97 -12.00
CA GLU A 25 -16.34 -20.37 -13.19
C GLU A 25 -15.15 -21.27 -12.83
N LEU A 26 -14.39 -20.89 -11.81
CA LEU A 26 -13.24 -21.67 -11.35
C LEU A 26 -13.67 -23.02 -10.74
N ALA A 27 -14.76 -23.04 -9.97
CA ALA A 27 -15.30 -24.27 -9.39
C ALA A 27 -15.88 -25.22 -10.45
N ASN A 28 -16.58 -24.67 -11.46
CA ASN A 28 -17.16 -25.43 -12.56
C ASN A 28 -16.07 -26.11 -13.39
N ARG A 29 -14.96 -25.42 -13.68
CA ARG A 29 -13.81 -26.01 -14.37
C ARG A 29 -13.25 -27.23 -13.63
N ILE A 30 -13.12 -27.13 -12.30
CA ILE A 30 -12.65 -28.25 -11.47
C ILE A 30 -13.65 -29.41 -11.50
N LEU A 31 -14.94 -29.11 -11.41
CA LEU A 31 -15.98 -30.13 -11.47
C LEU A 31 -16.00 -30.86 -12.81
N GLU A 32 -15.81 -30.14 -13.92
CA GLU A 32 -15.68 -30.71 -15.26
C GLU A 32 -14.46 -31.62 -15.39
N ASP A 33 -13.29 -31.20 -14.89
CA ASP A 33 -12.09 -32.02 -14.89
C ASP A 33 -12.30 -33.33 -14.12
N VAL A 34 -12.93 -33.27 -12.94
CA VAL A 34 -13.25 -34.46 -12.12
C VAL A 34 -14.24 -35.37 -12.85
N LYS A 35 -15.32 -34.82 -13.43
CA LYS A 35 -16.32 -35.60 -14.20
C LYS A 35 -15.71 -36.28 -15.43
N ALA A 36 -14.71 -35.64 -16.04
CA ALA A 36 -13.97 -36.18 -17.17
C ALA A 36 -12.87 -37.17 -16.77
N GLY A 37 -12.70 -37.47 -15.47
CA GLY A 37 -11.65 -38.35 -14.96
C GLY A 37 -10.23 -37.77 -15.10
N LYS A 38 -10.10 -36.47 -15.28
CA LYS A 38 -8.82 -35.76 -15.37
C LYS A 38 -8.36 -35.34 -13.97
N ASN A 39 -7.06 -35.15 -13.80
CA ASN A 39 -6.50 -34.60 -12.56
C ASN A 39 -6.76 -33.07 -12.52
N PRO A 40 -7.66 -32.57 -11.67
CA PRO A 40 -7.96 -31.15 -11.61
C PRO A 40 -6.77 -30.37 -11.05
N TYR A 41 -6.65 -29.11 -11.46
CA TYR A 41 -5.59 -28.23 -10.99
C TYR A 41 -6.03 -26.76 -10.95
N PHE A 42 -5.33 -25.98 -10.13
CA PHE A 42 -5.40 -24.53 -10.15
C PHE A 42 -4.18 -23.96 -10.87
N ASP A 43 -4.40 -22.96 -11.72
CA ASP A 43 -3.36 -22.12 -12.28
C ASP A 43 -3.05 -20.99 -11.29
N VAL A 44 -1.93 -21.09 -10.55
CA VAL A 44 -1.56 -20.14 -9.50
C VAL A 44 -0.39 -19.26 -9.97
N PRO A 45 -0.52 -17.93 -10.00
CA PRO A 45 0.58 -17.06 -10.38
C PRO A 45 1.80 -17.16 -9.44
N THR A 46 3.00 -17.22 -10.01
CA THR A 46 4.24 -17.47 -9.26
C THR A 46 4.72 -16.21 -8.54
N ARG A 47 4.93 -16.28 -7.21
CA ARG A 47 5.27 -15.13 -6.34
C ARG A 47 6.74 -14.68 -6.36
N GLY A 48 7.59 -15.33 -7.14
CA GLY A 48 9.03 -15.06 -7.13
C GLY A 48 9.36 -13.68 -7.71
N LEU A 49 10.43 -13.05 -7.20
CA LEU A 49 11.05 -11.84 -7.77
C LEU A 49 11.29 -11.97 -9.28
N ASN A 50 11.58 -13.18 -9.75
CA ASN A 50 11.80 -13.52 -11.17
C ASN A 50 10.52 -13.48 -12.03
N ASN A 51 9.36 -13.15 -11.44
CA ASN A 51 8.08 -12.98 -12.11
C ASN A 51 7.49 -11.59 -11.83
N VAL A 52 8.33 -10.62 -11.47
CA VAL A 52 7.94 -9.22 -11.29
C VAL A 52 8.83 -8.38 -12.20
N TYR A 53 8.24 -7.43 -12.92
CA TYR A 53 8.96 -6.48 -13.76
C TYR A 53 8.42 -5.07 -13.53
N PHE A 54 9.22 -4.07 -13.87
CA PHE A 54 8.77 -2.69 -13.88
C PHE A 54 8.27 -2.34 -15.27
N ASP A 55 7.01 -1.96 -15.37
CA ASP A 55 6.40 -1.46 -16.59
C ASP A 55 6.69 0.04 -16.69
N GLU A 56 7.57 0.43 -17.63
CA GLU A 56 8.00 1.82 -17.80
C GLU A 56 6.88 2.72 -18.32
N GLU A 57 5.96 2.20 -19.15
CA GLU A 57 4.84 2.96 -19.69
C GLU A 57 3.80 3.26 -18.61
N ALA A 58 3.41 2.21 -17.87
CA ALA A 58 2.47 2.35 -16.76
C ALA A 58 3.13 3.01 -15.52
N ARG A 59 4.47 3.01 -15.43
CA ARG A 59 5.26 3.38 -14.25
C ARG A 59 4.89 2.56 -13.01
N LEU A 60 4.58 1.28 -13.21
CA LEU A 60 4.07 0.37 -12.19
C LEU A 60 4.90 -0.91 -12.11
N ILE A 61 5.01 -1.47 -10.90
CA ILE A 61 5.55 -2.81 -10.69
C ILE A 61 4.45 -3.82 -11.04
N ARG A 62 4.62 -4.58 -12.12
CA ARG A 62 3.65 -5.57 -12.60
C ARG A 62 4.15 -6.99 -12.41
N MET A 63 3.20 -7.91 -12.28
CA MET A 63 3.46 -9.34 -12.26
C MET A 63 3.54 -9.87 -13.69
N GLY A 64 4.48 -10.79 -13.96
CA GLY A 64 4.56 -11.51 -15.22
C GLY A 64 3.63 -12.73 -15.28
N ASP A 65 3.57 -13.35 -16.46
CA ASP A 65 2.60 -14.40 -16.80
C ASP A 65 2.99 -15.81 -16.32
N LYS A 66 4.03 -15.96 -15.47
CA LYS A 66 4.46 -17.30 -15.03
C LYS A 66 3.47 -17.90 -14.05
N LEU A 67 2.74 -18.91 -14.52
CA LEU A 67 1.81 -19.71 -13.72
C LEU A 67 2.47 -21.00 -13.23
N SER A 68 2.11 -21.41 -12.02
CA SER A 68 2.42 -22.71 -11.44
C SER A 68 1.14 -23.51 -11.29
N LYS A 69 1.17 -24.79 -11.65
CA LYS A 69 0.00 -25.67 -11.55
C LYS A 69 -0.03 -26.38 -10.20
N ARG A 70 -1.08 -26.13 -9.42
CA ARG A 70 -1.39 -26.86 -8.18
C ARG A 70 -2.39 -27.97 -8.49
N TYR A 71 -1.87 -29.17 -8.72
CA TYR A 71 -2.66 -30.38 -8.98
C TYR A 71 -3.27 -31.00 -7.72
N PHE A 72 -4.43 -31.65 -7.86
CA PHE A 72 -5.06 -32.41 -6.79
C PHE A 72 -4.34 -33.74 -6.51
N LEU A 73 -4.12 -34.57 -7.55
CA LEU A 73 -3.38 -35.84 -7.44
C LEU A 73 -1.87 -35.61 -7.43
N ASN A 74 -1.40 -34.86 -6.44
CA ASN A 74 0.02 -34.66 -6.16
C ASN A 74 0.20 -34.51 -4.65
N VAL A 75 1.04 -35.37 -4.06
CA VAL A 75 1.24 -35.47 -2.61
C VAL A 75 1.62 -34.13 -1.97
N ALA A 76 2.47 -33.34 -2.64
CA ALA A 76 2.92 -32.04 -2.13
C ALA A 76 1.85 -30.94 -2.25
N HIS A 77 0.85 -31.12 -3.11
CA HIS A 77 -0.14 -30.09 -3.43
C HIS A 77 -1.53 -30.38 -2.84
N ALA A 78 -1.87 -31.65 -2.60
CA ALA A 78 -3.21 -32.09 -2.23
C ALA A 78 -3.80 -31.28 -1.05
N ARG A 79 -3.01 -31.08 0.01
CA ARG A 79 -3.42 -30.27 1.18
C ARG A 79 -3.75 -28.83 0.79
N LYS A 80 -2.86 -28.16 0.06
CA LYS A 80 -3.09 -26.78 -0.41
C LYS A 80 -4.25 -26.68 -1.40
N PHE A 81 -4.46 -27.70 -2.23
CA PHE A 81 -5.57 -27.77 -3.18
C PHE A 81 -6.91 -27.81 -2.43
N MET A 82 -7.04 -28.71 -1.45
CA MET A 82 -8.20 -28.79 -0.56
C MET A 82 -8.45 -27.46 0.18
N GLN A 83 -7.41 -26.90 0.80
CA GLN A 83 -7.50 -25.62 1.51
C GLN A 83 -7.98 -24.47 0.60
N THR A 84 -7.57 -24.47 -0.67
CA THR A 84 -8.03 -23.49 -1.68
C THR A 84 -9.53 -23.61 -1.92
N LEU A 85 -10.05 -24.82 -2.11
CA LEU A 85 -11.48 -25.06 -2.29
C LEU A 85 -12.31 -24.67 -1.05
N ILE A 86 -11.81 -24.97 0.15
CA ILE A 86 -12.45 -24.59 1.42
C ILE A 86 -12.58 -23.06 1.49
N LEU A 87 -11.49 -22.33 1.23
CA LEU A 87 -11.51 -20.88 1.26
C LEU A 87 -12.37 -20.28 0.13
N MET A 88 -12.40 -20.86 -1.06
CA MET A 88 -13.33 -20.44 -2.12
C MET A 88 -14.79 -20.54 -1.68
N ALA A 89 -15.17 -21.66 -1.05
CA ALA A 89 -16.53 -21.86 -0.54
C ALA A 89 -16.86 -20.86 0.57
N TYR A 90 -15.90 -20.59 1.46
CA TYR A 90 -16.04 -19.60 2.52
C TYR A 90 -16.23 -18.17 1.97
N VAL A 91 -15.40 -17.77 1.00
CA VAL A 91 -15.53 -16.47 0.32
C VAL A 91 -16.86 -16.35 -0.40
N LYS A 92 -17.30 -17.40 -1.13
CA LYS A 92 -18.61 -17.43 -1.77
C LYS A 92 -19.73 -17.14 -0.76
N ARG A 93 -19.67 -17.78 0.41
CA ARG A 93 -20.64 -17.55 1.49
C ARG A 93 -20.59 -16.11 2.01
N LEU A 94 -19.42 -15.57 2.32
CA LEU A 94 -19.26 -14.20 2.81
C LEU A 94 -19.83 -13.17 1.84
N VAL A 95 -19.49 -13.29 0.56
CA VAL A 95 -19.94 -12.36 -0.49
C VAL A 95 -21.45 -12.49 -0.71
N SER A 96 -21.99 -13.71 -0.73
CA SER A 96 -23.43 -13.94 -0.92
C SER A 96 -24.28 -13.43 0.25
N GLU A 97 -23.75 -13.53 1.47
CA GLU A 97 -24.45 -13.09 2.69
C GLU A 97 -24.19 -11.61 3.03
N GLY A 98 -23.34 -10.90 2.27
CA GLY A 98 -22.96 -9.52 2.59
C GLY A 98 -22.15 -9.37 3.88
N LYS A 99 -21.50 -10.45 4.34
CA LYS A 99 -20.74 -10.47 5.61
C LYS A 99 -19.25 -10.30 5.36
N HIS A 100 -18.56 -9.74 6.34
CA HIS A 100 -17.12 -9.55 6.34
C HIS A 100 -16.44 -10.42 7.40
N ALA A 101 -15.19 -10.80 7.13
CA ALA A 101 -14.35 -11.51 8.09
C ALA A 101 -12.91 -10.99 8.04
N SER A 102 -12.27 -10.88 9.20
CA SER A 102 -10.82 -10.67 9.30
C SER A 102 -10.05 -11.92 8.85
N LEU A 103 -8.73 -11.77 8.61
CA LEU A 103 -7.86 -12.90 8.28
C LEU A 103 -7.86 -13.99 9.39
N ARG A 104 -7.93 -13.58 10.65
CA ARG A 104 -7.99 -14.50 11.79
C ARG A 104 -9.33 -15.24 11.85
N GLU A 105 -10.44 -14.53 11.64
CA GLU A 105 -11.76 -15.17 11.57
C GLU A 105 -11.85 -16.13 10.40
N ALA A 106 -11.30 -15.77 9.23
CA ALA A 106 -11.23 -16.67 8.08
C ALA A 106 -10.43 -17.93 8.40
N TYR A 107 -9.31 -17.83 9.12
CA TYR A 107 -8.55 -18.99 9.60
C TYR A 107 -9.40 -19.87 10.54
N TYR A 108 -9.96 -19.30 11.61
CA TYR A 108 -10.72 -20.07 12.60
C TYR A 108 -12.01 -20.66 12.03
N ALA A 109 -12.70 -19.96 11.14
CA ALA A 109 -13.93 -20.44 10.52
C ALA A 109 -13.71 -21.63 9.58
N ASN A 110 -12.49 -21.78 9.05
CA ASN A 110 -12.14 -22.87 8.14
C ASN A 110 -11.30 -23.97 8.80
N LYS A 111 -10.77 -23.73 10.00
CA LYS A 111 -10.05 -24.72 10.80
C LYS A 111 -11.01 -25.76 11.38
N HIS A 112 -10.88 -26.99 10.92
CA HIS A 112 -11.56 -28.15 11.50
C HIS A 112 -10.73 -29.41 11.28
N THR A 113 -10.95 -30.42 12.12
CA THR A 113 -10.32 -31.73 11.96
C THR A 113 -10.97 -32.48 10.80
N ILE A 114 -10.16 -33.02 9.89
CA ILE A 114 -10.66 -33.80 8.76
C ILE A 114 -11.28 -35.10 9.32
N PRO A 115 -12.56 -35.40 9.02
CA PRO A 115 -13.24 -36.57 9.56
C PRO A 115 -12.45 -37.86 9.33
N GLY A 116 -12.29 -38.65 10.39
CA GLY A 116 -11.55 -39.92 10.33
C GLY A 116 -10.02 -39.77 10.42
N THR A 117 -9.49 -38.57 10.64
CA THR A 117 -8.06 -38.32 10.82
C THR A 117 -7.78 -37.50 12.10
N ARG A 118 -6.50 -37.32 12.43
CA ARG A 118 -6.05 -36.38 13.47
C ARG A 118 -5.53 -35.06 12.89
N GLU A 119 -5.66 -34.87 11.59
CA GLU A 119 -5.10 -33.71 10.88
C GLU A 119 -6.15 -32.61 10.78
N ASN A 120 -5.73 -31.36 10.98
CA ASN A 120 -6.61 -30.22 10.74
C ASN A 120 -6.47 -29.74 9.29
N THR A 121 -7.53 -29.10 8.81
CA THR A 121 -7.50 -28.40 7.52
C THR A 121 -6.51 -27.25 7.49
N PHE A 122 -6.30 -26.57 8.62
CA PHE A 122 -5.31 -25.51 8.82
C PHE A 122 -4.68 -25.64 10.20
N GLU A 123 -3.35 -25.64 10.29
CA GLU A 123 -2.68 -25.61 11.60
C GLU A 123 -2.46 -24.18 12.09
N ASP A 124 -2.07 -23.28 11.20
CA ASP A 124 -1.67 -21.90 11.53
C ASP A 124 -2.17 -20.90 10.47
N GLN A 125 -2.30 -19.63 10.85
CA GLN A 125 -2.72 -18.55 9.95
C GLN A 125 -1.75 -18.38 8.77
N SER A 126 -0.46 -18.68 8.96
CA SER A 126 0.54 -18.72 7.90
C SER A 126 0.25 -19.74 6.79
N GLU A 127 -0.68 -20.68 7.00
CA GLU A 127 -1.18 -21.56 5.93
C GLU A 127 -2.35 -20.94 5.15
N SER A 128 -3.23 -20.18 5.81
CA SER A 128 -4.40 -19.56 5.16
C SER A 128 -4.05 -18.28 4.40
N ASP A 129 -3.18 -17.43 4.96
CA ASP A 129 -2.86 -16.13 4.38
C ASP A 129 -2.31 -16.27 2.94
N PRO A 130 -1.33 -17.17 2.66
CA PRO A 130 -0.89 -17.40 1.30
C PRO A 130 -2.03 -17.82 0.36
N ILE A 131 -2.95 -18.66 0.82
CA ILE A 131 -4.01 -19.18 -0.06
C ILE A 131 -5.02 -18.08 -0.40
N ILE A 132 -5.32 -17.19 0.55
CA ILE A 132 -6.13 -15.99 0.30
C ILE A 132 -5.47 -15.11 -0.77
N GLU A 133 -4.16 -14.88 -0.66
CA GLU A 133 -3.47 -14.11 -1.71
C GLU A 133 -3.40 -14.85 -3.06
N ASP A 134 -3.36 -16.18 -3.08
CA ASP A 134 -3.44 -16.95 -4.34
C ASP A 134 -4.82 -16.79 -4.97
N LEU A 135 -5.89 -16.85 -4.18
CA LEU A 135 -7.25 -16.59 -4.64
C LEU A 135 -7.40 -15.18 -5.18
N GLU A 136 -6.82 -14.19 -4.49
CA GLU A 136 -6.77 -12.80 -4.95
C GLU A 136 -6.17 -12.70 -6.37
N ARG A 137 -5.05 -13.38 -6.59
CA ARG A 137 -4.34 -13.42 -7.88
C ARG A 137 -5.12 -14.19 -8.95
N MET A 138 -5.65 -15.36 -8.62
CA MET A 138 -6.39 -16.22 -9.55
C MET A 138 -7.69 -15.57 -10.02
N LEU A 139 -8.37 -14.85 -9.13
CA LEU A 139 -9.61 -14.16 -9.43
C LEU A 139 -9.36 -12.75 -10.00
N GLY A 140 -8.17 -12.17 -9.81
CA GLY A 140 -7.89 -10.78 -10.22
C GLY A 140 -8.80 -9.77 -9.55
N VAL A 141 -9.20 -10.03 -8.30
CA VAL A 141 -10.00 -9.15 -7.44
C VAL A 141 -9.19 -8.84 -6.20
N LEU A 142 -9.49 -7.74 -5.51
CA LEU A 142 -8.87 -7.45 -4.23
C LEU A 142 -9.40 -8.40 -3.15
N ARG A 143 -8.58 -8.71 -2.15
CA ARG A 143 -9.00 -9.44 -0.95
C ARG A 143 -10.21 -8.77 -0.29
N GLU A 144 -10.22 -7.45 -0.31
CA GLU A 144 -11.26 -6.62 0.25
C GLU A 144 -12.59 -6.81 -0.52
N GLU A 145 -12.52 -7.03 -1.84
CA GLU A 145 -13.67 -7.38 -2.69
C GLU A 145 -14.19 -8.81 -2.39
N MET A 146 -13.35 -9.69 -1.83
CA MET A 146 -13.74 -11.01 -1.30
C MET A 146 -14.33 -10.96 0.12
N HIS A 147 -14.60 -9.75 0.64
CA HIS A 147 -15.07 -9.50 2.00
C HIS A 147 -14.10 -9.95 3.11
N ILE A 148 -12.83 -10.16 2.78
CA ILE A 148 -11.78 -10.43 3.76
C ILE A 148 -11.11 -9.11 4.13
N THR A 149 -11.40 -8.60 5.31
CA THR A 149 -10.99 -7.26 5.74
C THR A 149 -9.65 -7.25 6.45
N ALA A 150 -9.01 -6.09 6.48
CA ALA A 150 -7.83 -5.80 7.31
C ALA A 150 -8.22 -4.92 8.49
N ASP A 151 -7.43 -4.97 9.55
CA ASP A 151 -7.53 -4.01 10.63
C ASP A 151 -7.38 -2.57 10.10
N ARG A 152 -8.10 -1.64 10.74
CA ARG A 152 -7.98 -0.21 10.43
C ARG A 152 -6.58 0.27 10.77
N ARG A 153 -5.94 0.99 9.85
CA ARG A 153 -4.60 1.54 10.06
C ARG A 153 -4.42 2.82 9.28
N GLY A 154 -3.79 3.80 9.91
CA GLY A 154 -3.70 5.16 9.39
C GLY A 154 -5.01 5.91 9.59
N TYR A 155 -4.94 7.23 9.40
CA TYR A 155 -6.10 8.12 9.50
C TYR A 155 -5.96 9.28 8.53
N ILE A 156 -7.09 9.93 8.27
CA ILE A 156 -7.13 11.15 7.46
C ILE A 156 -7.74 12.31 8.23
N TYR A 157 -7.26 13.51 7.95
CA TYR A 157 -7.75 14.75 8.54
C TYR A 157 -7.72 15.87 7.50
N GLY A 158 -8.87 16.50 7.25
CA GLY A 158 -9.00 17.58 6.30
C GLY A 158 -10.45 17.87 5.97
N ASP A 159 -10.69 18.92 5.17
CA ASP A 159 -12.04 19.35 4.79
C ASP A 159 -12.58 18.49 3.63
N ILE A 160 -12.99 17.27 4.00
CA ILE A 160 -13.61 16.29 3.11
C ILE A 160 -14.80 15.68 3.84
N VAL A 161 -15.94 15.61 3.16
CA VAL A 161 -17.12 14.88 3.62
C VAL A 161 -17.01 13.46 3.10
N ILE A 162 -17.14 12.51 4.02
CA ILE A 162 -17.04 11.09 3.78
C ILE A 162 -18.38 10.48 4.14
N LYS A 163 -18.90 9.66 3.23
CA LYS A 163 -20.05 8.81 3.49
C LYS A 163 -19.60 7.37 3.58
N ASP A 164 -19.73 6.79 4.77
CA ASP A 164 -19.38 5.42 5.10
C ASP A 164 -20.65 4.71 5.62
N GLY A 165 -21.24 3.86 4.78
CA GLY A 165 -22.53 3.24 5.06
C GLY A 165 -23.66 4.27 5.14
N GLU A 166 -24.33 4.33 6.30
CA GLU A 166 -25.41 5.28 6.57
C GLU A 166 -24.91 6.62 7.13
N ASP A 167 -23.67 6.65 7.62
CA ASP A 167 -23.10 7.83 8.27
C ASP A 167 -22.41 8.75 7.25
N GLU A 168 -22.66 10.04 7.37
CA GLU A 168 -22.00 11.09 6.60
C GLU A 168 -21.39 12.12 7.55
N PHE A 169 -20.07 12.32 7.46
CA PHE A 169 -19.34 13.21 8.36
C PHE A 169 -18.17 13.89 7.67
N ASN A 170 -17.74 15.04 8.22
CA ASN A 170 -16.56 15.74 7.74
C ASN A 170 -15.33 15.34 8.56
N ALA A 171 -14.27 14.88 7.89
CA ALA A 171 -13.06 14.37 8.55
C ALA A 171 -12.32 15.43 9.39
N SER A 172 -12.53 16.73 9.15
CA SER A 172 -11.96 17.81 9.96
C SER A 172 -12.68 18.02 11.30
N LYS A 173 -13.89 17.47 11.47
CA LYS A 173 -14.75 17.68 12.65
C LYS A 173 -14.70 16.52 13.67
N LEU A 174 -13.80 15.56 13.48
CA LEU A 174 -13.67 14.37 14.35
C LEU A 174 -12.63 14.52 15.47
N GLY A 175 -12.26 15.75 15.81
CA GLY A 175 -11.16 16.03 16.74
C GLY A 175 -9.78 15.79 16.12
N THR A 176 -8.73 15.76 16.94
CA THR A 176 -7.34 15.65 16.46
C THR A 176 -6.98 14.28 15.89
N GLY A 177 -7.71 13.22 16.28
CA GLY A 177 -7.46 11.85 15.81
C GLY A 177 -7.92 11.57 14.37
N GLY A 178 -8.67 12.48 13.74
CA GLY A 178 -9.17 12.31 12.38
C GLY A 178 -10.06 11.08 12.19
N TRP A 179 -10.21 10.66 10.93
CA TRP A 179 -10.96 9.45 10.58
C TRP A 179 -10.01 8.28 10.29
N ALA A 180 -10.13 7.20 11.06
CA ALA A 180 -9.32 5.99 10.87
C ALA A 180 -9.71 5.23 9.59
N VAL A 181 -8.73 4.98 8.72
CA VAL A 181 -8.97 4.39 7.40
C VAL A 181 -9.30 2.89 7.56
N PRO A 182 -10.47 2.43 7.07
CA PRO A 182 -10.83 1.02 7.11
C PRO A 182 -9.98 0.21 6.13
N GLY A 183 -9.85 -1.10 6.39
CA GLY A 183 -9.14 -2.01 5.48
C GLY A 183 -9.78 -2.08 4.09
N THR A 184 -11.11 -1.93 4.02
CA THR A 184 -11.87 -1.89 2.77
C THR A 184 -12.43 -0.50 2.58
N VAL A 185 -12.06 0.11 1.46
CA VAL A 185 -12.45 1.49 1.16
C VAL A 185 -13.43 1.60 0.00
N GLU A 186 -13.81 0.51 -0.68
CA GLU A 186 -14.56 0.59 -1.95
C GLU A 186 -15.99 1.12 -1.81
N HIS A 187 -16.63 0.95 -0.66
CA HIS A 187 -18.00 1.44 -0.42
C HIS A 187 -18.05 2.93 -0.03
N ILE A 188 -16.91 3.52 0.29
CA ILE A 188 -16.82 4.92 0.73
C ILE A 188 -17.12 5.84 -0.44
N GLN A 189 -17.92 6.86 -0.19
CA GLN A 189 -18.18 7.93 -1.14
C GLN A 189 -17.59 9.25 -0.62
N PHE A 190 -17.27 10.14 -1.55
CA PHE A 190 -16.77 11.48 -1.26
C PHE A 190 -17.77 12.54 -1.76
N PRO A 191 -18.88 12.80 -1.03
CA PRO A 191 -19.90 13.76 -1.47
C PRO A 191 -19.35 15.18 -1.69
N GLU A 192 -18.42 15.61 -0.85
CA GLU A 192 -17.86 16.97 -0.89
C GLU A 192 -16.37 16.98 -0.59
N ILE A 193 -15.59 17.65 -1.44
CA ILE A 193 -14.13 17.74 -1.33
C ILE A 193 -13.70 19.20 -1.44
N ASN A 194 -13.26 19.77 -0.32
CA ASN A 194 -12.82 21.16 -0.20
C ASN A 194 -11.30 21.31 -0.06
N VAL A 195 -10.54 20.27 -0.39
CA VAL A 195 -9.07 20.27 -0.37
C VAL A 195 -8.45 20.35 -1.76
N ASP A 196 -7.28 20.97 -1.90
CA ASP A 196 -6.59 21.18 -3.17
C ASP A 196 -5.62 20.04 -3.50
N TYR A 197 -5.12 19.34 -2.48
CA TYR A 197 -4.21 18.18 -2.61
C TYR A 197 -4.22 17.29 -1.36
N VAL A 198 -3.63 16.10 -1.50
CA VAL A 198 -3.42 15.16 -0.40
C VAL A 198 -1.95 15.20 0.02
N LEU A 199 -1.70 15.40 1.32
CA LEU A 199 -0.37 15.28 1.93
C LEU A 199 -0.31 13.99 2.75
N VAL A 200 0.42 13.00 2.23
CA VAL A 200 0.66 11.73 2.89
C VAL A 200 1.87 11.87 3.80
N VAL A 201 1.70 11.55 5.08
CA VAL A 201 2.73 11.70 6.12
C VAL A 201 3.00 10.34 6.76
N GLU A 202 4.28 9.98 6.89
CA GLU A 202 4.68 8.69 7.46
C GLU A 202 4.28 8.54 8.94
N THR A 203 4.66 9.51 9.76
CA THR A 203 4.54 9.41 11.23
C THR A 203 3.28 10.10 11.74
N ALA A 204 2.58 9.47 12.69
CA ALA A 204 1.42 10.09 13.35
C ALA A 204 1.80 11.40 14.06
N ALA A 205 2.95 11.41 14.74
CA ALA A 205 3.43 12.60 15.45
C ALA A 205 3.61 13.81 14.52
N MET A 206 4.10 13.62 13.29
CA MET A 206 4.21 14.71 12.32
C MET A 206 2.85 15.14 11.78
N ALA A 207 1.95 14.19 11.51
CA ALA A 207 0.59 14.50 11.10
C ALA A 207 -0.18 15.29 12.18
N ASP A 208 -0.10 14.88 13.44
CA ASP A 208 -0.72 15.54 14.58
C ASP A 208 -0.16 16.97 14.75
N ARG A 209 1.15 17.14 14.62
CA ARG A 209 1.79 18.47 14.61
C ARG A 209 1.22 19.37 13.52
N LEU A 210 1.06 18.88 12.30
CA LEU A 210 0.50 19.67 11.19
C LEU A 210 -0.97 20.05 11.46
N ILE A 211 -1.74 19.16 12.09
CA ILE A 211 -3.12 19.41 12.50
C ILE A 211 -3.18 20.51 13.58
N GLU A 212 -2.33 20.44 14.60
CA GLU A 212 -2.19 21.44 15.66
C GLU A 212 -1.89 22.84 15.08
N GLU A 213 -0.99 22.91 14.10
CA GLU A 213 -0.59 24.15 13.42
C GLU A 213 -1.64 24.69 12.42
N LYS A 214 -2.78 23.99 12.32
CA LYS A 214 -3.89 24.30 11.39
C LYS A 214 -3.46 24.31 9.92
N TYR A 215 -2.41 23.56 9.58
CA TYR A 215 -1.94 23.41 8.21
C TYR A 215 -3.04 22.94 7.23
N PRO A 216 -3.86 21.90 7.55
CA PRO A 216 -4.90 21.39 6.65
C PRO A 216 -5.91 22.47 6.26
N LYS A 217 -6.22 23.35 7.21
CA LYS A 217 -7.16 24.47 7.02
C LYS A 217 -6.54 25.62 6.23
N LYS A 218 -5.27 25.97 6.49
CA LYS A 218 -4.56 27.08 5.85
C LYS A 218 -4.23 26.78 4.38
N GLU A 219 -3.70 25.59 4.12
CA GLU A 219 -3.23 25.18 2.79
C GLU A 219 -4.29 24.36 2.01
N ARG A 220 -5.50 24.20 2.57
CA ARG A 220 -6.57 23.36 2.01
C ARG A 220 -6.04 21.95 1.67
N ALA A 221 -5.31 21.34 2.58
CA ALA A 221 -4.68 20.04 2.37
C ALA A 221 -5.46 18.93 3.09
N LEU A 222 -5.56 17.75 2.48
CA LEU A 222 -6.00 16.54 3.16
C LEU A 222 -4.79 15.79 3.71
N ILE A 223 -4.65 15.70 5.02
CA ILE A 223 -3.59 14.91 5.66
C ILE A 223 -3.98 13.44 5.65
N VAL A 224 -3.04 12.58 5.27
CA VAL A 224 -3.17 11.12 5.36
C VAL A 224 -1.97 10.59 6.13
N ALA A 225 -2.18 10.18 7.39
CA ALA A 225 -1.14 9.58 8.21
C ALA A 225 -1.09 8.07 7.97
N THR A 226 0.05 7.54 7.53
CA THR A 226 0.21 6.11 7.22
C THR A 226 0.57 5.27 8.46
N GLN A 227 1.20 5.90 9.46
CA GLN A 227 1.72 5.24 10.67
C GLN A 227 2.77 4.16 10.31
N GLY A 228 3.81 4.59 9.58
CA GLY A 228 4.86 3.75 9.00
C GLY A 228 4.49 3.27 7.59
N GLN A 229 4.77 2.00 7.28
CA GLN A 229 4.42 1.41 5.98
C GLN A 229 2.93 1.53 5.70
N ALA A 230 2.57 2.20 4.60
CA ALA A 230 1.18 2.42 4.22
C ALA A 230 0.43 1.10 4.03
N SER A 231 -0.69 0.95 4.76
CA SER A 231 -1.56 -0.22 4.67
C SER A 231 -2.23 -0.32 3.29
N ARG A 232 -2.77 -1.49 2.94
CA ARG A 232 -3.50 -1.69 1.68
C ARG A 232 -4.69 -0.72 1.57
N GLY A 233 -5.46 -0.56 2.64
CA GLY A 233 -6.59 0.38 2.70
C GLY A 233 -6.16 1.83 2.48
N VAL A 234 -5.07 2.29 3.13
CA VAL A 234 -4.55 3.65 2.94
C VAL A 234 -4.05 3.88 1.52
N ARG A 235 -3.30 2.93 0.95
CA ARG A 235 -2.82 3.00 -0.44
C ARG A 235 -3.98 3.04 -1.43
N ARG A 236 -5.00 2.21 -1.21
CA ARG A 236 -6.21 2.19 -2.01
C ARG A 236 -6.98 3.51 -1.90
N LEU A 237 -7.10 4.07 -0.70
CA LEU A 237 -7.74 5.37 -0.49
C LEU A 237 -7.02 6.49 -1.24
N ILE A 238 -5.68 6.55 -1.14
CA ILE A 238 -4.85 7.52 -1.87
C ILE A 238 -5.06 7.37 -3.38
N HIS A 239 -5.07 6.15 -3.89
CA HIS A 239 -5.35 5.86 -5.30
C HIS A 239 -6.73 6.38 -5.69
N ARG A 240 -7.79 6.08 -4.93
CA ARG A 240 -9.15 6.55 -5.23
C ARG A 240 -9.24 8.08 -5.23
N LEU A 241 -8.69 8.74 -4.21
CA LEU A 241 -8.65 10.21 -4.15
C LEU A 241 -7.91 10.84 -5.35
N HIS A 242 -6.89 10.16 -5.87
CA HIS A 242 -6.18 10.64 -7.06
C HIS A 242 -6.97 10.42 -8.35
N TYR A 243 -7.44 9.19 -8.59
CA TYR A 243 -8.03 8.80 -9.87
C TYR A 243 -9.52 9.12 -9.99
N GLU A 244 -10.28 9.09 -8.89
CA GLU A 244 -11.71 9.42 -8.87
C GLU A 244 -11.95 10.92 -8.68
N GLU A 245 -11.10 11.58 -7.88
CA GLU A 245 -11.32 12.99 -7.48
C GLU A 245 -10.27 13.95 -8.04
N GLY A 246 -9.24 13.42 -8.71
CA GLY A 246 -8.22 14.21 -9.38
C GLY A 246 -7.23 14.90 -8.42
N LEU A 247 -7.20 14.52 -7.14
CA LEU A 247 -6.35 15.20 -6.16
C LEU A 247 -4.87 14.87 -6.39
N PRO A 248 -3.98 15.88 -6.48
CA PRO A 248 -2.54 15.65 -6.46
C PRO A 248 -2.10 14.99 -5.15
N ILE A 249 -1.23 13.98 -5.24
CA ILE A 249 -0.70 13.27 -4.08
C ILE A 249 0.73 13.72 -3.82
N ILE A 250 0.99 14.25 -2.63
CA ILE A 250 2.30 14.67 -2.16
C ILE A 250 2.66 13.82 -0.95
N VAL A 251 3.85 13.23 -0.95
CA VAL A 251 4.31 12.32 0.10
C VAL A 251 5.47 12.97 0.86
N PHE A 252 5.36 12.96 2.18
CA PHE A 252 6.32 13.46 3.14
C PHE A 252 6.72 12.31 4.08
N THR A 253 7.98 11.86 4.02
CA THR A 253 8.55 10.80 4.87
C THR A 253 9.87 11.25 5.49
N ASP A 254 10.48 10.37 6.29
CA ASP A 254 11.86 10.55 6.72
C ASP A 254 12.82 10.52 5.52
N GLY A 255 13.97 11.17 5.68
CA GLY A 255 15.07 11.24 4.72
C GLY A 255 16.04 10.08 4.92
N ASP A 256 15.52 8.86 4.79
CA ASP A 256 16.25 7.61 4.95
C ASP A 256 15.70 6.54 3.97
N PRO A 257 16.38 5.40 3.77
CA PRO A 257 15.93 4.40 2.79
C PRO A 257 14.55 3.81 3.11
N TYR A 258 14.14 3.76 4.38
CA TYR A 258 12.81 3.25 4.73
C TYR A 258 11.72 4.25 4.32
N GLY A 259 11.93 5.54 4.56
CA GLY A 259 11.04 6.60 4.10
C GLY A 259 10.90 6.61 2.56
N TRP A 260 12.02 6.51 1.84
CA TRP A 260 12.00 6.44 0.37
C TRP A 260 11.31 5.18 -0.16
N TYR A 261 11.46 4.05 0.52
CA TYR A 261 10.74 2.82 0.19
C TYR A 261 9.22 2.93 0.42
N ILE A 262 8.79 3.64 1.47
CA ILE A 262 7.36 3.95 1.70
C ILE A 262 6.83 4.78 0.52
N TYR A 263 7.54 5.82 0.12
CA TYR A 263 7.19 6.63 -1.06
C TYR A 263 7.09 5.77 -2.32
N SER A 264 8.10 4.95 -2.61
CA SER A 264 8.10 4.04 -3.77
C SER A 264 6.92 3.08 -3.75
N THR A 265 6.56 2.55 -2.58
CA THR A 265 5.41 1.65 -2.43
C THR A 265 4.08 2.31 -2.76
N ILE A 266 3.88 3.56 -2.34
CA ILE A 266 2.70 4.35 -2.68
C ILE A 266 2.69 4.67 -4.18
N LYS A 267 3.85 5.03 -4.74
CA LYS A 267 3.96 5.48 -6.12
C LYS A 267 3.82 4.36 -7.15
N GLN A 268 4.58 3.28 -7.00
CA GLN A 268 4.82 2.29 -8.05
C GLN A 268 4.27 0.90 -7.71
N GLY A 269 3.90 0.67 -6.46
CA GLY A 269 3.51 -0.65 -5.97
C GLY A 269 4.57 -1.28 -5.08
N SER A 270 4.28 -2.47 -4.55
CA SER A 270 5.31 -3.26 -3.87
C SER A 270 5.52 -4.56 -4.64
N ILE A 271 6.75 -5.07 -4.60
CA ILE A 271 7.10 -6.35 -5.26
C ILE A 271 6.13 -7.47 -4.83
N ASN A 272 5.87 -7.59 -3.53
CA ASN A 272 4.97 -8.62 -3.00
C ASN A 272 3.51 -8.47 -3.47
N LEU A 273 3.10 -7.25 -3.79
CA LEU A 273 1.74 -6.90 -4.24
C LEU A 273 1.74 -6.41 -5.69
N ALA A 274 2.69 -6.85 -6.52
CA ALA A 274 2.83 -6.39 -7.92
C ALA A 274 1.55 -6.60 -8.75
N TYR A 275 0.82 -7.68 -8.47
CA TYR A 275 -0.48 -8.00 -9.09
C TYR A 275 -1.61 -7.03 -8.72
N LEU A 276 -1.41 -6.17 -7.71
CA LEU A 276 -2.37 -5.16 -7.26
C LEU A 276 -1.89 -3.73 -7.51
N SER A 277 -0.70 -3.55 -8.10
CA SER A 277 -0.14 -2.22 -8.29
C SER A 277 -1.09 -1.31 -9.06
N GLU A 278 -1.83 -1.84 -10.04
CA GLU A 278 -2.84 -1.08 -10.79
C GLU A 278 -3.97 -0.54 -9.91
N LYS A 279 -4.31 -1.20 -8.81
CA LYS A 279 -5.38 -0.77 -7.90
C LYS A 279 -4.87 0.01 -6.70
N LEU A 280 -3.59 -0.11 -6.33
CA LEU A 280 -3.03 0.41 -5.08
C LEU A 280 -1.97 1.48 -5.26
N ALA A 281 -1.31 1.55 -6.41
CA ALA A 281 -0.23 2.48 -6.64
C ALA A 281 -0.72 3.76 -7.31
N THR A 282 -0.02 4.87 -7.08
CA THR A 282 -0.33 6.17 -7.66
C THR A 282 0.93 6.77 -8.30
N PRO A 283 1.23 6.45 -9.58
CA PRO A 283 2.48 6.85 -10.24
C PRO A 283 2.74 8.36 -10.30
N ASP A 284 1.68 9.16 -10.25
CA ASP A 284 1.71 10.62 -10.27
C ASP A 284 2.00 11.24 -8.90
N ALA A 285 2.12 10.43 -7.83
CA ALA A 285 2.53 10.92 -6.52
C ALA A 285 3.91 11.58 -6.59
N LYS A 286 4.09 12.67 -5.85
CA LYS A 286 5.33 13.45 -5.77
C LYS A 286 5.89 13.42 -4.36
N PHE A 287 7.20 13.52 -4.23
CA PHE A 287 7.87 13.50 -2.94
C PHE A 287 8.33 14.89 -2.53
N VAL A 288 7.84 15.42 -1.42
CA VAL A 288 8.24 16.76 -0.92
C VAL A 288 9.50 16.69 -0.08
N GLY A 289 9.72 15.61 0.64
CA GLY A 289 10.87 15.47 1.52
C GLY A 289 10.68 14.39 2.59
N MET A 290 11.69 14.15 3.42
CA MET A 290 12.95 14.88 3.46
C MET A 290 13.94 14.42 2.39
N THR A 291 14.51 15.39 1.67
CA THR A 291 15.56 15.18 0.67
C THR A 291 16.93 15.45 1.29
N MET A 292 18.01 14.99 0.66
CA MET A 292 19.37 15.28 1.15
C MET A 292 19.72 16.76 0.99
N ASP A 293 19.19 17.45 -0.03
CA ASP A 293 19.45 18.89 -0.18
C ASP A 293 18.82 19.72 0.93
N ASP A 294 17.66 19.28 1.46
CA ASP A 294 17.00 19.95 2.59
C ASP A 294 17.91 20.09 3.80
N ILE A 295 18.85 19.16 3.99
CA ILE A 295 19.82 19.21 5.09
C ILE A 295 20.67 20.49 5.00
N LYS A 296 21.12 20.85 3.80
CA LYS A 296 21.95 22.05 3.59
C LYS A 296 21.12 23.30 3.47
N GLU A 297 20.03 23.24 2.73
CA GLU A 297 19.17 24.40 2.45
C GLU A 297 18.55 24.96 3.73
N TYR A 298 18.15 24.08 4.64
CA TYR A 298 17.57 24.46 5.92
C TYR A 298 18.56 24.40 7.09
N GLY A 299 19.85 24.17 6.85
CA GLY A 299 20.89 24.14 7.87
C GLY A 299 20.56 23.17 9.02
N LEU A 300 20.30 21.91 8.66
CA LEU A 300 19.92 20.81 9.56
C LEU A 300 21.11 19.88 9.85
N GLU A 301 22.35 20.27 9.51
CA GLU A 301 23.52 19.37 9.65
C GLU A 301 23.70 18.85 11.07
N ASN A 302 23.39 19.69 12.07
CA ASN A 302 23.56 19.39 13.50
C ASN A 302 22.53 18.40 14.06
N VAL A 303 21.46 18.11 13.31
CA VAL A 303 20.39 17.19 13.70
C VAL A 303 20.28 15.97 12.79
N THR A 304 21.28 15.78 11.93
CA THR A 304 21.43 14.56 11.14
C THR A 304 21.94 13.41 12.01
N GLU A 305 21.52 12.20 11.66
CA GLU A 305 22.08 10.97 12.22
C GLU A 305 22.98 10.28 11.20
N LYS A 306 23.90 9.43 11.66
CA LYS A 306 24.68 8.58 10.75
C LYS A 306 23.82 7.44 10.22
N LEU A 307 24.04 7.05 8.97
CA LEU A 307 23.46 5.83 8.41
C LEU A 307 23.84 4.62 9.27
N LYS A 308 22.86 3.76 9.54
CA LYS A 308 23.03 2.55 10.33
C LYS A 308 23.67 1.45 9.48
N GLY A 309 24.51 0.65 10.12
CA GLY A 309 25.17 -0.50 9.49
C GLY A 309 26.59 -0.22 8.98
N ILE A 310 27.10 -1.14 8.17
CA ILE A 310 28.47 -1.14 7.69
C ILE A 310 28.50 -0.50 6.29
N PRO A 311 29.38 0.48 6.03
CA PRO A 311 29.61 1.04 4.70
C PRO A 311 30.18 0.02 3.69
N PRO A 312 29.97 0.22 2.37
CA PRO A 312 30.44 -0.70 1.34
C PRO A 312 31.98 -0.83 1.26
N ASP A 313 32.72 0.18 1.72
CA ASP A 313 34.18 0.22 1.74
C ASP A 313 34.83 -0.53 2.92
N LYS A 314 34.02 -1.02 3.89
CA LYS A 314 34.52 -1.72 5.07
C LYS A 314 34.43 -3.25 4.96
N LYS A 315 35.31 -3.95 5.70
CA LYS A 315 35.27 -5.41 5.84
C LYS A 315 33.92 -5.86 6.38
N GLY A 316 33.25 -6.77 5.68
CA GLY A 316 31.90 -7.25 5.98
C GLY A 316 30.85 -6.85 4.94
N GLY A 317 31.17 -5.91 4.04
CA GLY A 317 30.26 -5.44 3.00
C GLY A 317 29.12 -4.57 3.56
N PRO A 318 28.28 -3.99 2.67
CA PRO A 318 27.25 -3.07 3.10
C PRO A 318 26.15 -3.79 3.90
N THR A 319 25.80 -3.24 5.07
CA THR A 319 24.68 -3.74 5.91
C THR A 319 23.77 -2.59 6.34
N GLY A 320 22.57 -2.93 6.82
CA GLY A 320 21.60 -1.93 7.29
C GLY A 320 21.19 -0.96 6.19
N ASP A 321 21.28 0.34 6.49
CA ASP A 321 20.84 1.42 5.61
C ASP A 321 21.68 1.45 4.33
N TYR A 322 23.01 1.27 4.44
CA TYR A 322 23.91 1.22 3.27
C TYR A 322 23.49 0.15 2.27
N LYS A 323 23.12 -1.03 2.77
CA LYS A 323 22.65 -2.13 1.90
C LYS A 323 21.37 -1.74 1.18
N ARG A 324 20.41 -1.14 1.88
CA ARG A 324 19.13 -0.74 1.26
C ARG A 324 19.30 0.37 0.24
N ILE A 325 20.11 1.38 0.52
CA ILE A 325 20.37 2.44 -0.46
C ILE A 325 21.03 1.87 -1.72
N ILE A 326 21.94 0.91 -1.58
CA ILE A 326 22.56 0.23 -2.74
C ILE A 326 21.53 -0.61 -3.51
N GLU A 327 20.62 -1.30 -2.84
CA GLU A 327 19.53 -2.02 -3.50
C GLU A 327 18.60 -1.06 -4.25
N GLU A 328 18.21 0.06 -3.63
CA GLU A 328 17.38 1.11 -4.23
C GLU A 328 18.05 1.77 -5.43
N LEU A 329 19.36 2.01 -5.37
CA LEU A 329 20.15 2.51 -6.49
C LEU A 329 20.07 1.60 -7.72
N ASN A 330 19.80 0.30 -7.54
CA ASN A 330 19.68 -0.67 -8.63
C ASN A 330 18.23 -0.92 -9.06
N TYR A 331 17.23 -0.39 -8.35
CA TYR A 331 15.84 -0.58 -8.74
C TYR A 331 15.52 0.23 -10.01
N PRO A 332 14.82 -0.35 -11.01
CA PRO A 332 14.47 0.33 -12.26
C PRO A 332 13.72 1.65 -12.03
N TRP A 333 12.88 1.68 -11.01
CA TRP A 333 11.98 2.78 -10.72
C TRP A 333 12.61 3.93 -9.89
N PHE A 334 13.86 3.76 -9.46
CA PHE A 334 14.72 4.79 -8.87
C PHE A 334 15.85 5.24 -9.82
N GLN A 335 15.84 4.82 -11.10
CA GLN A 335 16.87 5.20 -12.08
C GLN A 335 16.78 6.64 -12.59
N ASN A 336 15.75 7.41 -12.20
CA ASN A 336 15.67 8.81 -12.61
C ASN A 336 16.82 9.64 -12.00
N LYS A 337 17.23 10.69 -12.73
CA LYS A 337 18.41 11.50 -12.39
C LYS A 337 18.32 12.13 -11.01
N GLU A 338 17.13 12.55 -10.61
CA GLU A 338 16.88 13.27 -9.37
C GLU A 338 17.05 12.36 -8.15
N TRP A 339 16.44 11.17 -8.16
CA TRP A 339 16.58 10.17 -7.10
C TRP A 339 17.99 9.57 -7.06
N GLN A 340 18.58 9.25 -8.21
CA GLN A 340 19.98 8.78 -8.26
C GLN A 340 20.95 9.78 -7.60
N ARG A 341 20.70 11.09 -7.74
CA ARG A 341 21.49 12.12 -7.06
C ARG A 341 21.28 12.08 -5.54
N GLN A 342 20.04 12.00 -5.06
CA GLN A 342 19.74 11.95 -3.62
C GLN A 342 20.37 10.73 -2.95
N LEU A 343 20.18 9.54 -3.53
CA LEU A 343 20.72 8.29 -2.98
C LEU A 343 22.26 8.31 -2.92
N LYS A 344 22.92 8.86 -3.95
CA LYS A 344 24.38 9.05 -3.96
C LYS A 344 24.85 10.08 -2.93
N LEU A 345 24.09 11.16 -2.71
CA LEU A 345 24.40 12.14 -1.67
C LEU A 345 24.30 11.52 -0.28
N ALA A 346 23.26 10.72 -0.02
CA ALA A 346 23.07 10.02 1.24
C ALA A 346 24.25 9.07 1.55
N LEU A 347 24.70 8.28 0.56
CA LEU A 347 25.89 7.44 0.71
C LEU A 347 27.16 8.25 0.91
N LYS A 348 27.33 9.36 0.18
CA LYS A 348 28.52 10.21 0.25
C LYS A 348 28.66 10.89 1.60
N TRP A 349 27.56 11.41 2.15
CA TRP A 349 27.56 12.09 3.44
C TRP A 349 27.46 11.11 4.60
N GLY A 350 26.93 9.91 4.36
CA GLY A 350 26.78 8.89 5.39
C GLY A 350 25.74 9.25 6.44
N VAL A 351 24.74 10.06 6.07
CA VAL A 351 23.73 10.62 6.99
C VAL A 351 22.30 10.25 6.60
N ARG A 352 21.43 10.23 7.60
CA ARG A 352 19.96 10.15 7.50
C ARG A 352 19.34 11.30 8.31
N ILE A 353 18.09 11.64 8.02
CA ILE A 353 17.38 12.69 8.74
C ILE A 353 15.91 12.30 8.97
N GLU A 354 15.43 12.51 10.19
CA GLU A 354 14.03 12.25 10.57
C GLU A 354 13.18 13.51 10.36
N GLN A 355 11.90 13.35 10.02
CA GLN A 355 10.95 14.46 9.84
C GLN A 355 10.92 15.40 11.04
N GLN A 356 11.03 14.85 12.24
CA GLN A 356 11.02 15.59 13.49
C GLN A 356 12.26 16.48 13.66
N ALA A 357 13.33 16.27 12.89
CA ALA A 357 14.52 17.13 12.91
C ALA A 357 14.19 18.59 12.52
N LEU A 358 13.13 18.82 11.74
CA LEU A 358 12.64 20.16 11.40
C LEU A 358 12.18 20.94 12.65
N ALA A 359 11.80 20.26 13.73
CA ALA A 359 11.44 20.89 15.00
C ALA A 359 12.64 21.62 15.65
N ASN A 360 13.87 21.33 15.23
CA ASN A 360 15.07 22.02 15.73
C ASN A 360 15.05 23.52 15.42
N LYS A 361 14.41 23.95 14.32
CA LYS A 361 14.23 25.37 13.98
C LYS A 361 13.10 25.97 14.80
N SER A 362 11.91 25.39 14.68
CA SER A 362 10.77 25.63 15.55
C SER A 362 9.70 24.56 15.29
N LEU A 363 8.78 24.35 16.24
CA LEU A 363 7.66 23.43 16.05
C LEU A 363 6.74 23.85 14.89
N GLU A 364 6.66 25.15 14.63
CA GLU A 364 5.81 25.74 13.58
C GLU A 364 6.49 25.73 12.20
N PHE A 365 7.82 25.61 12.15
CA PHE A 365 8.64 25.74 10.94
C PHE A 365 8.17 24.82 9.80
N VAL A 366 7.87 23.56 10.15
CA VAL A 366 7.41 22.57 9.17
C VAL A 366 6.11 23.00 8.47
N ALA A 367 5.17 23.58 9.23
CA ALA A 367 3.85 23.95 8.76
C ALA A 367 3.81 25.33 8.11
N LYS A 368 4.62 26.28 8.58
CA LYS A 368 4.57 27.68 8.12
C LYS A 368 5.56 27.99 6.99
N GLU A 369 6.70 27.32 6.96
CA GLU A 369 7.80 27.65 6.04
C GLU A 369 8.12 26.47 5.12
N TYR A 370 8.62 25.35 5.68
CA TYR A 370 9.16 24.24 4.88
C TYR A 370 8.16 23.65 3.87
N LEU A 371 6.99 23.16 4.32
CA LEU A 371 6.03 22.54 3.40
C LEU A 371 5.42 23.55 2.41
N PRO A 372 4.91 24.73 2.84
CA PRO A 372 4.35 25.70 1.90
C PRO A 372 5.36 26.20 0.86
N GLU A 373 6.61 26.45 1.25
CA GLU A 373 7.67 26.89 0.34
C GLU A 373 7.94 25.84 -0.72
N LYS A 374 8.28 24.60 -0.32
CA LYS A 374 8.63 23.53 -1.27
C LYS A 374 7.50 23.20 -2.23
N ILE A 375 6.26 23.18 -1.73
CA ILE A 375 5.09 22.89 -2.56
C ILE A 375 4.82 24.05 -3.53
N ARG A 376 4.92 25.30 -3.08
CA ARG A 376 4.69 26.48 -3.94
C ARG A 376 5.74 26.62 -5.02
N GLU A 377 7.00 26.35 -4.69
CA GLU A 377 8.13 26.40 -5.63
C GLU A 377 8.22 25.17 -6.53
N GLY A 378 7.50 24.10 -6.20
CA GLY A 378 7.54 22.86 -6.98
C GLY A 378 8.84 22.09 -6.79
N LYS A 379 9.53 22.27 -5.66
CA LYS A 379 10.73 21.52 -5.24
C LYS A 379 10.33 20.10 -4.78
N LEU A 380 9.70 19.34 -5.69
CA LEU A 380 9.18 18.00 -5.43
C LEU A 380 9.91 16.98 -6.30
N LEU A 381 10.41 15.91 -5.69
CA LEU A 381 11.02 14.81 -6.42
C LEU A 381 9.96 13.98 -7.15
N PRO A 382 10.32 13.43 -8.32
CA PRO A 382 9.35 12.96 -9.30
C PRO A 382 8.61 11.72 -8.90
#